data_AF-A0A656JZP2-F1
#
_entry.id   AF-A0A656JZP2-F1
#
_cell.length_a   1.000
_cell.length_b   1.000
_cell.length_c   1.000
_cell.angle_alpha   90.00
_cell.angle_beta   90.00
_cell.angle_gamma   90.00
#
_symmetry.space_group_name_H-M   'P 1'
#
loop_
_entity.id
_entity.type
_entity.pdbx_description
1 polymer ?
#
loop_
_entity_poly.entity_id
_entity_poly.type
_entity_poly.pdbx_seq_one_letter_code
_entity_poly.pdbx_strand_id
1 'polypeptide(L)'
;HAVGLPFDAMLASLREFTGLEHRCQWLRERNGVDYYNDSKATNVGAALAAIEGLGSDIDGKLVLIAGGDGKGADFSGLRAPVAQYCRAVVLLGRDAELIAQALSDAVPLIRVDTLQA
;
A
#
# COMPACT_ATOMS: atom_id res chain seq x y z
N HIS A 1 11.18 -3.94 -31.21
CA HIS A 1 11.19 -4.10 -29.74
C HIS A 1 12.64 -4.20 -29.28
N ALA A 2 13.04 -3.53 -28.18
CA ALA A 2 14.45 -3.32 -27.81
C ALA A 2 15.28 -4.61 -27.60
N VAL A 3 14.62 -5.71 -27.25
CA VAL A 3 15.24 -7.03 -27.01
C VAL A 3 14.86 -8.10 -28.05
N GLY A 4 14.23 -7.70 -29.15
CA GLY A 4 13.94 -8.61 -30.29
C GLY A 4 12.85 -9.68 -30.07
N LEU A 5 12.06 -9.60 -29.01
CA LEU A 5 10.97 -10.56 -28.74
C LEU A 5 9.77 -10.37 -29.70
N PRO A 6 9.06 -11.44 -30.11
CA PRO A 6 7.86 -11.34 -30.96
C PRO A 6 6.73 -10.56 -30.28
N PHE A 7 6.08 -9.65 -31.04
CA PHE A 7 5.03 -8.79 -30.50
C PHE A 7 3.81 -9.57 -29.98
N ASP A 8 3.34 -10.55 -30.75
CA ASP A 8 2.17 -11.35 -30.38
C ASP A 8 2.39 -12.16 -29.10
N ALA A 9 3.61 -12.70 -28.92
CA ALA A 9 3.99 -13.40 -27.69
C ALA A 9 3.99 -12.47 -26.47
N MET A 10 4.54 -11.26 -26.61
CA MET A 10 4.48 -10.25 -25.54
C MET A 10 3.04 -9.87 -25.18
N LEU A 11 2.16 -9.71 -26.17
CA LEU A 11 0.74 -9.41 -25.93
C LEU A 11 0.02 -10.57 -25.24
N ALA A 12 0.27 -11.81 -25.65
CA ALA A 12 -0.32 -12.99 -25.00
C ALA A 12 0.10 -13.07 -23.53
N SER A 13 1.39 -12.94 -23.25
CA SER A 13 1.91 -12.93 -21.87
C SER A 13 1.30 -11.82 -21.01
N LEU A 14 1.13 -10.61 -21.56
CA LEU A 14 0.53 -9.50 -20.80
C LEU A 14 -0.95 -9.71 -20.50
N ARG A 15 -1.69 -10.44 -21.34
CA ARG A 15 -3.12 -10.74 -21.10
C ARG A 15 -3.32 -11.80 -20.03
N GLU A 16 -2.39 -12.75 -19.92
CA GLU A 16 -2.45 -13.84 -18.94
C GLU A 16 -1.83 -13.45 -17.59
N PHE A 17 -1.11 -12.33 -17.53
CA PHE A 17 -0.45 -11.88 -16.32
C PHE A 17 -1.46 -11.42 -15.26
N THR A 18 -1.58 -12.20 -14.18
CA THR A 18 -2.52 -11.94 -13.07
C THR A 18 -1.97 -11.00 -11.99
N GLY A 19 -0.81 -10.38 -12.22
CA GLY A 19 -0.10 -9.61 -11.21
C GLY A 19 0.95 -10.42 -10.44
N LEU A 20 1.60 -9.78 -9.46
CA LEU A 20 2.61 -10.41 -8.61
C LEU A 20 2.05 -10.62 -7.21
N GLU A 21 2.50 -11.67 -6.55
CA GLU A 21 2.26 -11.85 -5.11
C GLU A 21 2.72 -10.61 -4.34
N HIS A 22 1.96 -10.27 -3.29
CA HIS A 22 2.22 -9.12 -2.40
C HIS A 22 2.16 -7.74 -3.07
N ARG A 23 1.52 -7.61 -4.24
CA ARG A 23 1.20 -6.31 -4.87
C ARG A 23 -0.31 -6.13 -4.92
N CYS A 24 -0.86 -5.38 -3.96
CA CYS A 24 -2.30 -5.17 -3.79
C CYS A 24 -3.10 -6.49 -3.87
N GLN A 25 -2.54 -7.57 -3.34
CA GLN A 25 -3.10 -8.92 -3.47
C GLN A 25 -4.28 -9.09 -2.52
N TRP A 26 -5.49 -9.28 -3.05
CA TRP A 26 -6.63 -9.67 -2.21
C TRP A 26 -6.36 -11.03 -1.55
N LEU A 27 -6.52 -11.09 -0.23
CA LEU A 27 -6.31 -12.30 0.57
C LEU A 27 -7.62 -12.99 0.89
N ARG A 28 -8.57 -12.25 1.46
CA ARG A 28 -9.88 -12.73 1.90
C ARG A 28 -10.78 -11.58 2.34
N GLU A 29 -12.07 -11.87 2.42
CA GLU A 29 -13.05 -11.10 3.18
C GLU A 29 -13.20 -11.73 4.58
N ARG A 30 -13.37 -10.88 5.61
CA ARG A 30 -13.79 -11.32 6.95
C ARG A 30 -14.60 -10.24 7.66
N ASN A 31 -15.82 -10.58 8.08
CA ASN A 31 -16.74 -9.71 8.82
C ASN A 31 -17.06 -8.38 8.09
N GLY A 32 -17.26 -8.44 6.78
CA GLY A 32 -17.51 -7.31 5.89
C GLY A 32 -16.27 -6.48 5.57
N VAL A 33 -15.06 -7.02 5.77
CA VAL A 33 -13.79 -6.31 5.53
C VAL A 33 -12.90 -7.12 4.60
N ASP A 34 -12.53 -6.52 3.47
CA ASP A 34 -11.54 -7.07 2.55
C ASP A 34 -10.11 -6.80 3.03
N TYR A 35 -9.27 -7.82 2.97
CA TYR A 35 -7.86 -7.76 3.37
C TYR A 35 -6.97 -7.86 2.14
N TYR A 36 -6.10 -6.87 1.95
CA TYR A 36 -5.13 -6.81 0.86
C TYR A 36 -3.70 -6.88 1.41
N ASN A 37 -2.84 -7.68 0.76
CA ASN A 37 -1.42 -7.75 1.04
C ASN A 37 -0.63 -6.95 0.01
N ASP A 38 -0.02 -5.87 0.49
CA ASP A 38 0.90 -5.06 -0.31
C ASP A 38 2.29 -4.95 0.36
N SER A 39 2.75 -6.03 1.00
CA SER A 39 4.04 -6.05 1.73
C SER A 39 5.28 -5.75 0.87
N LYS A 40 5.15 -5.71 -0.47
CA LYS A 40 6.21 -5.25 -1.38
C LYS A 40 6.22 -3.74 -1.62
N ALA A 41 5.30 -2.97 -1.04
CA ALA A 41 5.41 -1.51 -0.97
C ALA A 41 6.49 -1.08 0.05
N THR A 42 7.74 -1.40 -0.24
CA THR A 42 8.89 -1.10 0.61
C THR A 42 9.44 0.33 0.41
N ASN A 43 8.69 1.20 -0.28
CA ASN A 43 9.05 2.59 -0.52
C ASN A 43 7.78 3.45 -0.64
N VAL A 44 7.94 4.76 -0.45
CA VAL A 44 6.83 5.72 -0.43
C VAL A 44 6.03 5.73 -1.73
N GLY A 45 6.69 5.66 -2.89
CA GLY A 45 6.01 5.64 -4.19
C GLY A 45 5.12 4.41 -4.40
N ALA A 46 5.57 3.25 -3.94
CA ALA A 46 4.76 2.03 -4.00
C ALA A 46 3.55 2.10 -3.05
N ALA A 47 3.74 2.62 -1.83
CA ALA A 47 2.64 2.81 -0.89
C ALA A 47 1.61 3.82 -1.43
N LEU A 48 2.05 4.91 -2.06
CA LEU A 48 1.18 5.88 -2.72
C LEU A 48 0.32 5.23 -3.80
N ALA A 49 0.94 4.47 -4.71
CA ALA A 49 0.23 3.79 -5.78
C ALA A 49 -0.84 2.81 -5.25
N ALA A 50 -0.55 2.12 -4.14
CA ALA A 50 -1.50 1.22 -3.51
C ALA A 50 -2.66 1.95 -2.83
N ILE A 51 -2.38 3.03 -2.08
CA ILE A 51 -3.42 3.83 -1.41
C ILE A 51 -4.36 4.47 -2.43
N GLU A 52 -3.81 5.07 -3.48
CA GLU A 52 -4.59 5.73 -4.53
C GLU A 52 -5.37 4.73 -5.36
N GLY A 53 -4.74 3.63 -5.81
CA GLY A 53 -5.38 2.61 -6.63
C GLY A 53 -6.49 1.86 -5.89
N LEU A 54 -6.21 1.35 -4.69
CA LEU A 54 -7.27 0.69 -3.90
C LEU A 54 -8.32 1.69 -3.42
N GLY A 55 -7.90 2.90 -3.03
CA GLY A 55 -8.80 3.94 -2.52
C GLY A 55 -9.79 4.46 -3.56
N SER A 56 -9.42 4.49 -4.84
CA SER A 56 -10.32 4.88 -5.94
C SER A 56 -11.33 3.79 -6.32
N ASP A 57 -10.99 2.52 -6.09
CA ASP A 57 -11.72 1.38 -6.65
C ASP A 57 -12.74 0.77 -5.68
N ILE A 58 -12.72 1.18 -4.40
CA ILE A 58 -13.63 0.65 -3.37
C ILE A 58 -14.69 1.67 -2.93
N ASP A 59 -15.89 1.18 -2.61
CA ASP A 59 -16.92 1.96 -1.91
C ASP A 59 -16.64 1.91 -0.41
N GLY A 60 -15.65 2.68 0.04
CA GLY A 60 -15.18 2.64 1.42
C GLY A 60 -13.92 3.45 1.71
N LYS A 61 -13.28 3.15 2.84
CA LYS A 61 -12.02 3.76 3.27
C LYS A 61 -11.06 2.67 3.74
N LEU A 62 -9.79 2.86 3.45
CA LEU A 62 -8.72 1.93 3.84
C LEU A 62 -8.39 2.04 5.33
N VAL A 63 -8.06 0.92 5.96
CA VAL A 63 -7.29 0.92 7.21
C VAL A 63 -5.87 0.50 6.86
N LEU A 64 -4.96 1.46 6.83
CA LEU A 64 -3.59 1.23 6.39
C LEU A 64 -2.75 0.70 7.55
N ILE A 65 -1.98 -0.36 7.31
CA ILE A 65 -0.93 -0.83 8.22
C ILE A 65 0.41 -0.42 7.60
N ALA A 66 1.11 0.52 8.23
CA ALA A 66 2.34 1.10 7.68
C ALA A 66 3.46 1.12 8.72
N GLY A 67 4.70 0.93 8.27
CA GLY A 67 5.82 0.81 9.19
C GLY A 67 7.08 0.19 8.58
N GLY A 68 8.13 0.07 9.40
CA GLY A 68 9.40 -0.54 9.01
C GLY A 68 10.59 0.42 9.02
N ASP A 69 11.58 0.14 8.17
CA ASP A 69 12.77 0.97 7.94
C ASP A 69 12.63 1.67 6.58
N GLY A 70 12.35 2.96 6.63
CA GLY A 70 12.15 3.84 5.49
C GLY A 70 13.45 4.33 4.85
N LYS A 71 14.62 3.97 5.39
CA LYS A 71 15.94 4.29 4.81
C LYS A 71 16.13 5.78 4.50
N GLY A 72 15.58 6.66 5.34
CA GLY A 72 15.67 8.11 5.18
C GLY A 72 14.72 8.70 4.12
N ALA A 73 13.67 7.98 3.73
CA ALA A 73 12.65 8.50 2.83
C ALA A 73 11.87 9.68 3.44
N ASP A 74 11.42 10.60 2.58
CA ASP A 74 10.45 11.62 2.93
C ASP A 74 9.02 11.07 2.83
N PHE A 75 8.29 11.10 3.94
CA PHE A 75 6.92 10.61 4.05
C PHE A 75 5.86 11.70 3.85
N SER A 76 6.25 12.97 3.68
CA SER A 76 5.33 14.11 3.55
C SER A 76 4.25 13.91 2.47
N GLY A 77 4.63 13.28 1.36
CA GLY A 77 3.73 12.97 0.24
C GLY A 77 2.57 12.02 0.60
N LEU A 78 2.66 11.25 1.68
CA LEU A 78 1.59 10.34 2.10
C LEU A 78 0.38 11.07 2.68
N ARG A 79 0.55 12.30 3.19
CA ARG A 79 -0.50 12.97 3.97
C ARG A 79 -1.80 13.16 3.17
N ALA A 80 -1.71 13.70 1.96
CA ALA A 80 -2.88 13.98 1.13
C ALA A 80 -3.67 12.70 0.75
N PRO A 81 -3.06 11.65 0.17
CA PRO A 81 -3.79 10.43 -0.17
C PRO A 81 -4.28 9.67 1.06
N VAL A 82 -3.55 9.69 2.19
CA VAL A 82 -4.05 9.10 3.44
C VAL A 82 -5.28 9.84 3.95
N ALA A 83 -5.27 11.18 3.97
CA ALA A 83 -6.45 11.96 4.37
C ALA A 83 -7.65 11.71 3.45
N GLN A 84 -7.39 11.48 2.16
CA GLN A 84 -8.43 11.24 1.18
C GLN A 84 -9.00 9.82 1.26
N TYR A 85 -8.18 8.78 1.38
CA TYR A 85 -8.61 7.39 1.15
C TYR A 85 -8.62 6.52 2.41
N CYS A 86 -7.95 6.92 3.49
CA CYS A 86 -7.86 6.12 4.71
C CYS A 86 -8.88 6.57 5.76
N ARG A 87 -9.35 5.61 6.55
CA ARG A 87 -10.13 5.83 7.77
C ARG A 87 -9.23 5.98 9.00
N ALA A 88 -8.13 5.24 9.02
CA ALA A 88 -7.15 5.20 10.09
C ALA A 88 -5.83 4.59 9.59
N VAL A 89 -4.75 4.82 10.32
CA VAL A 89 -3.44 4.18 10.08
C VAL A 89 -2.95 3.49 11.36
N VAL A 90 -2.57 2.23 11.23
CA VAL A 90 -1.86 1.45 12.24
C VAL A 90 -0.37 1.50 11.93
N LEU A 91 0.42 1.95 12.90
CA LEU A 91 1.83 2.33 12.74
C LEU A 91 2.73 1.43 13.60
N LEU A 92 3.72 0.79 12.97
CA LEU A 92 4.62 -0.15 13.64
C LEU A 92 6.09 -0.06 13.17
N GLY A 93 7.02 -0.57 13.98
CA GLY A 93 8.43 -0.63 13.61
C GLY A 93 9.18 0.71 13.74
N ARG A 94 10.39 0.75 13.17
CA ARG A 94 11.42 1.77 13.43
C ARG A 94 10.99 3.20 13.09
N ASP A 95 10.53 3.42 11.86
CA ASP A 95 10.26 4.78 11.36
C ASP A 95 8.81 5.21 11.54
N ALA A 96 8.03 4.46 12.30
CA ALA A 96 6.62 4.75 12.44
C ALA A 96 6.33 6.08 13.17
N GLU A 97 7.26 6.61 13.97
CA GLU A 97 7.15 7.97 14.51
C GLU A 97 7.35 9.05 13.43
N LEU A 98 8.26 8.83 12.49
CA LEU A 98 8.47 9.75 11.36
C LEU A 98 7.24 9.75 10.43
N ILE A 99 6.66 8.58 10.19
CA ILE A 99 5.40 8.46 9.44
C ILE A 99 4.28 9.17 10.21
N ALA A 100 4.17 8.98 11.53
CA ALA A 100 3.17 9.67 12.34
C ALA A 100 3.29 11.20 12.24
N GLN A 101 4.51 11.74 12.29
CA GLN A 101 4.76 13.18 12.15
C GLN A 101 4.36 13.69 10.77
N ALA A 102 4.67 12.96 9.70
CA ALA A 102 4.28 13.33 8.34
C ALA A 102 2.76 13.31 8.14
N LEU A 103 2.07 12.34 8.74
CA LEU A 103 0.61 12.24 8.68
C LEU A 103 -0.09 13.23 9.60
N SER A 104 0.52 13.58 10.74
CA SER A 104 0.01 14.50 11.76
C SER A 104 -1.45 14.17 12.13
N ASP A 105 -2.36 15.10 11.90
CA ASP A 105 -3.80 14.99 12.20
C ASP A 105 -4.68 14.51 11.03
N ALA A 106 -4.09 13.99 9.94
CA ALA A 106 -4.84 13.62 8.73
C ALA A 106 -5.96 12.61 9.00
N VAL A 107 -5.68 11.60 9.84
CA VAL A 107 -6.59 10.53 10.26
C VAL A 107 -6.17 10.00 11.63
N PRO A 108 -7.01 9.25 12.36
CA PRO A 108 -6.59 8.55 13.56
C PRO A 108 -5.36 7.66 13.33
N LEU A 109 -4.33 7.84 14.16
CA LEU A 109 -3.08 7.08 14.13
C LEU A 109 -2.98 6.19 15.37
N ILE A 110 -2.70 4.91 15.17
CA ILE A 110 -2.64 3.91 16.24
C ILE A 110 -1.26 3.27 16.22
N ARG A 111 -0.49 3.41 17.30
CA ARG A 111 0.83 2.77 17.43
C ARG A 111 0.68 1.38 18.03
N VAL A 112 1.36 0.39 17.44
CA VAL A 112 1.45 -0.98 17.93
C VAL A 112 2.90 -1.48 17.84
N ASP A 113 3.26 -2.42 18.71
CA ASP A 113 4.61 -2.96 18.74
C ASP A 113 4.84 -4.03 17.65
N THR A 114 3.85 -4.92 17.45
CA THR A 114 3.95 -6.05 16.54
C THR A 114 2.63 -6.37 15.84
N LEU A 115 2.72 -7.09 14.72
CA LEU A 115 1.59 -7.85 14.17
C LEU A 115 1.61 -9.22 14.87
N GLN A 116 0.64 -9.48 15.73
CA GLN A 116 0.49 -10.80 16.34
C GLN A 116 0.04 -11.81 15.29
N ALA A 117 0.57 -13.03 15.39
CA ALA A 117 0.24 -14.17 14.52
C ALA A 117 -1.06 -14.85 14.95
#